data_AF-A0A3C0R8T0-F1
#
_entry.id   AF-A0A3C0R8T0-F1
#
_cell.length_a   1.000
_cell.length_b   1.000
_cell.length_c   1.000
_cell.angle_alpha   90.00
_cell.angle_beta   90.00
_cell.angle_gamma   90.00
#
_symmetry.space_group_name_H-M   'P 1'
#
loop_
_entity.id
_entity.type
_entity.pdbx_description
1 polymer ?
#
loop_
_entity_poly.entity_id
_entity_poly.type
_entity_poly.pdbx_seq_one_letter_code
_entity_poly.pdbx_strand_id
1 'polypeptide(L)' 'FSLLSKLMDIHGDNSFRAKSYASAAYTIEKLPAPLSSLPPAQIASIKGIGDAT' A
#
# COMPACT_ATOMS: atom_id res chain seq x y z
N PHE A 1 0.47 6.87 -1.28
CA PHE A 1 0.31 5.68 -2.14
C PHE A 1 -0.68 5.87 -3.30
N SER A 2 -1.80 6.58 -3.15
CA SER A 2 -2.74 6.85 -4.26
C SER A 2 -2.09 7.54 -5.48
N LEU A 3 -1.21 8.52 -5.26
CA LEU A 3 -0.52 9.22 -6.35
C LEU A 3 0.41 8.30 -7.16
N LEU A 4 1.13 7.41 -6.48
CA LEU A 4 2.05 6.45 -7.12
C LEU A 4 1.29 5.44 -7.99
N SER A 5 0.19 4.88 -7.47
CA SER A 5 -0.69 3.99 -8.25
C SER A 5 -1.23 4.67 -9.51
N LYS A 6 -1.71 5.91 -9.41
CA LYS A 6 -2.18 6.69 -10.57
C LYS A 6 -1.06 6.95 -11.58
N LEU A 7 0.16 7.23 -11.11
CA LEU A 7 1.32 7.44 -11.98
C LEU A 7 1.73 6.17 -12.73
N MET A 8 1.66 5.00 -12.08
CA MET A 8 1.97 3.70 -12.68
C MET A 8 0.94 3.30 -13.74
N ASP A 9 -0.35 3.52 -13.47
CA ASP A 9 -1.43 3.25 -14.44
C ASP A 9 -1.29 4.13 -15.69
N ILE A 10 -0.91 5.41 -15.54
CA ILE A 10 -0.71 6.33 -16.68
C ILE A 10 0.49 5.93 -17.54
N HIS A 11 1.57 5.41 -16.93
CA HIS A 11 2.78 5.00 -17.66
C HIS A 11 2.68 3.58 -18.26
N GLY A 12 1.56 2.88 -18.10
CA GLY A 12 1.42 1.49 -18.56
C GLY A 12 2.36 0.51 -17.83
N ASP A 13 2.81 0.90 -16.63
CA ASP A 13 3.70 0.11 -15.81
C ASP A 13 2.92 -1.05 -15.16
N ASN A 14 3.62 -1.92 -14.43
CA ASN A 14 3.07 -3.18 -13.93
C ASN A 14 1.77 -2.99 -13.13
N SER A 15 0.62 -3.32 -13.74
CA SER A 15 -0.71 -3.15 -13.15
C SER A 15 -0.91 -3.92 -11.84
N PHE A 16 -0.10 -4.97 -11.61
CA PHE A 16 -0.07 -5.69 -10.34
C PHE A 16 0.44 -4.78 -9.20
N ARG A 17 1.51 -4.02 -9.43
CA ARG A 17 2.07 -3.08 -8.46
C ARG A 17 1.13 -1.91 -8.21
N ALA A 18 0.51 -1.35 -9.26
CA ALA A 18 -0.48 -0.28 -9.12
C ALA A 18 -1.64 -0.70 -8.19
N LYS A 19 -2.16 -1.92 -8.38
CA LYS A 19 -3.23 -2.48 -7.55
C LYS A 19 -2.78 -2.76 -6.11
N SER A 20 -1.55 -3.24 -5.92
CA SER A 20 -0.94 -3.42 -4.60
C SER A 20 -0.81 -2.09 -3.84
N TYR A 21 -0.33 -1.03 -4.51
CA TYR A 21 -0.21 0.30 -3.89
C TYR A 21 -1.56 0.93 -3.55
N ALA A 22 -2.58 0.74 -4.39
CA ALA A 22 -3.93 1.21 -4.10
C ALA A 22 -4.53 0.47 -2.88
N SER A 23 -4.34 -0.84 -2.80
CA SER A 23 -4.77 -1.67 -1.66
C SER A 23 -4.09 -1.23 -0.36
N ALA A 24 -2.76 -1.02 -0.39
CA ALA A 24 -2.01 -0.56 0.77
C ALA A 24 -2.49 0.83 1.23
N ALA A 25 -2.75 1.76 0.30
CA ALA A 25 -3.28 3.09 0.62
C ALA A 25 -4.61 3.01 1.39
N TYR A 26 -5.53 2.18 0.89
CA TYR A 26 -6.85 2.00 1.47
C TYR A 26 -6.80 1.37 2.86
N THR A 27 -5.92 0.39 3.05
CA THR A 27 -5.74 -0.23 4.37
C THR A 27 -5.13 0.74 5.37
N ILE A 28 -4.16 1.57 4.97
CA ILE A 28 -3.55 2.58 5.83
C ILE A 28 -4.58 3.64 6.28
N GLU A 29 -5.45 4.10 5.39
CA GLU A 29 -6.52 5.06 5.73
C GLU A 29 -7.50 4.53 6.78
N LYS A 30 -7.67 3.21 6.86
CA LYS A 30 -8.60 2.56 7.79
C LYS A 30 -7.98 2.17 9.12
N LEU A 31 -6.68 2.36 9.30
CA LEU A 31 -6.05 2.00 10.55
C LEU A 31 -6.53 2.91 11.68
N PRO A 32 -6.89 2.35 12.85
CA PRO A 32 -7.31 3.13 14.01
C PRO A 32 -6.15 3.90 14.65
N ALA A 33 -4.90 3.62 14.26
CA ALA A 33 -3.69 4.25 14.79
C ALA A 33 -2.70 4.57 13.65
N PRO A 34 -1.83 5.58 13.84
CA PRO A 34 -0.81 5.93 12.84
C PRO A 34 0.11 4.74 12.54
N LEU A 35 0.34 4.45 11.26
CA LEU A 35 1.23 3.37 10.83
C LEU A 35 2.65 3.50 11.43
N SER A 36 3.12 4.73 11.64
CA SER A 36 4.43 5.03 12.27
C SER A 36 4.54 4.58 13.72
N SER A 37 3.42 4.29 14.39
CA SER A 37 3.39 3.80 15.76
C SER A 37 3.41 2.26 15.86
N LEU A 38 3.27 1.57 14.72
CA LEU A 38 3.23 0.11 14.67
C LEU A 38 4.65 -0.46 14.46
N PRO A 39 5.02 -1.56 15.15
CA PRO A 39 6.26 -2.28 14.90
C PRO A 39 6.31 -2.82 13.44
N PRO A 40 7.48 -2.84 12.79
CA PRO A 40 7.62 -3.32 11.40
C PRO A 40 7.07 -4.73 11.17
N ALA A 41 7.23 -5.63 12.14
CA ALA A 41 6.69 -6.98 12.09
C ALA A 41 5.15 -7.03 12.07
N GLN A 42 4.50 -6.06 12.74
CA GLN A 42 3.04 -5.93 12.68
C GLN A 42 2.61 -5.34 11.34
N ILE A 43 3.37 -4.40 10.78
CA ILE A 43 3.08 -3.80 9.46
C ILE A 43 3.08 -4.87 8.36
N ALA A 44 4.07 -5.76 8.34
CA ALA A 44 4.14 -6.88 7.37
C ALA A 44 3.03 -7.93 7.57
N SER A 45 2.38 -7.93 8.74
CA SER A 45 1.22 -8.79 9.04
C SER A 45 -0.11 -8.16 8.63
N ILE A 46 -0.12 -6.88 8.20
CA ILE A 46 -1.35 -6.20 7.78
C ILE A 46 -1.75 -6.70 6.39
N LYS A 47 -2.91 -7.35 6.33
CA LYS A 47 -3.49 -7.83 5.06
C LYS A 47 -3.62 -6.68 4.05
N GLY A 48 -2.93 -6.79 2.92
CA GLY A 48 -2.89 -5.76 1.87
C GLY A 48 -1.68 -4.83 1.94
N ILE A 49 -0.77 -5.01 2.91
CA ILE A 49 0.55 -4.39 3.01
C ILE A 49 1.56 -5.56 3.16
N GLY A 50 2.22 -5.95 2.07
CA GLY A 50 3.18 -7.06 2.06
C GLY A 50 4.28 -6.86 1.03
N ASP A 51 5.31 -7.72 1.03
CA ASP A 51 6.62 -7.63 0.34
C ASP A 51 6.61 -7.40 -1.19
N ALA A 52 5.45 -7.22 -1.81
CA ALA A 52 5.33 -6.90 -3.24
C ALA A 52 5.45 -5.41 -3.57
N THR A 53 5.78 -4.55 -2.59
CA THR A 53 6.08 -3.12 -2.80
C THR A 53 7.55 -2.86 -2.96
#